data_AF-A0A7C1HVQ9-F1
#
_entry.id   AF-A0A7C1HVQ9-F1
#
_cell.length_a   1.000
_cell.length_b   1.000
_cell.length_c   1.000
_cell.angle_alpha   90.00
_cell.angle_beta   90.00
_cell.angle_gamma   90.00
#
_symmetry.space_group_name_H-M   'P 1'
#
loop_
_entity.id
_entity.type
_entity.pdbx_description
1 polymer ?
#
loop_
_entity_poly.entity_id
_entity_poly.type
_entity_poly.pdbx_seq_one_letter_code
_entity_poly.pdbx_strand_id
1 'polypeptide(L)' 'MQETQNIIIPSRIVEIWQRIVDSISDLLSIPSVMINRLAPPELEVFRSNRGHDNPFPSGTFTHLCIVQEDP' A
#
# COMPACT_ATOMS: atom_id res chain seq x y z
N MET A 1 12.08 -18.50 -8.33
CA MET A 1 11.75 -17.08 -8.46
C MET A 1 10.30 -17.01 -8.91
N GLN A 2 9.38 -16.50 -8.09
CA GLN A 2 8.06 -16.16 -8.59
C GLN A 2 8.23 -14.90 -9.42
N GLU A 3 8.06 -15.03 -10.73
CA GLU A 3 8.05 -13.91 -11.66
C GLU A 3 6.70 -13.21 -11.46
N THR A 4 6.70 -12.13 -10.66
CA THR A 4 5.52 -11.28 -10.51
C THR A 4 5.25 -10.68 -11.88
N GLN A 5 4.30 -11.26 -12.61
CA GLN A 5 3.91 -10.77 -13.92
C GLN A 5 3.66 -9.26 -13.82
N ASN A 6 4.16 -8.50 -14.80
CA ASN A 6 3.89 -7.07 -14.94
C ASN A 6 2.39 -6.89 -15.30
N ILE A 7 1.52 -7.12 -14.32
CA ILE A 7 0.08 -6.98 -14.46
C ILE A 7 -0.20 -5.49 -14.43
N ILE A 8 -0.61 -4.98 -15.59
CA ILE A 8 -1.16 -3.63 -15.67
C ILE A 8 -2.51 -3.67 -14.97
N ILE A 9 -2.60 -3.02 -13.81
CA ILE A 9 -3.84 -2.89 -13.07
C ILE A 9 -4.68 -1.79 -13.76
N PRO A 10 -5.90 -2.10 -14.23
CA PRO A 10 -6.77 -1.10 -14.84
C PRO A 10 -7.01 0.10 -13.92
N SER A 11 -7.01 1.32 -14.50
CA SER A 11 -7.18 2.57 -13.75
C SER A 11 -8.44 2.59 -12.87
N ARG A 12 -9.54 1.99 -13.35
CA ARG A 12 -10.78 1.87 -12.58
C ARG A 12 -10.60 1.09 -11.28
N ILE A 13 -9.80 0.02 -11.27
CA ILE A 13 -9.52 -0.75 -10.05
C ILE A 13 -8.69 0.10 -9.08
N VAL A 14 -7.69 0.77 -9.63
CA VAL A 14 -6.83 1.70 -8.89
C VAL A 14 -7.64 2.83 -8.22
N GLU A 15 -8.63 3.38 -8.91
CA GLU A 15 -9.54 4.40 -8.38
C GLU A 15 -10.45 3.85 -7.27
N ILE A 16 -10.95 2.61 -7.43
CA ILE A 16 -11.75 1.95 -6.40
C ILE A 16 -10.92 1.75 -5.12
N TRP A 17 -9.70 1.26 -5.26
CA TRP A 17 -8.78 1.09 -4.14
C TRP A 17 -8.47 2.39 -3.42
N GLN A 18 -8.28 3.48 -4.17
CA GLN A 18 -8.14 4.80 -3.56
C GLN A 18 -9.36 5.18 -2.72
N ARG A 19 -10.58 5.01 -3.25
CA ARG A 19 -11.80 5.32 -2.52
C ARG A 19 -11.96 4.46 -1.26
N ILE A 20 -11.52 3.20 -1.31
CA ILE A 20 -11.55 2.29 -0.16
C ILE A 20 -10.61 2.79 0.94
N VAL A 21 -9.35 3.10 0.64
CA VAL A 21 -8.41 3.56 1.67
C VAL A 21 -8.84 4.90 2.27
N ASP A 22 -9.35 5.82 1.45
CA ASP A 22 -9.94 7.09 1.90
C ASP A 22 -11.13 6.81 2.86
N SER A 23 -12.08 5.97 2.43
CA SER A 23 -13.29 5.67 3.22
C SER A 23 -13.00 4.95 4.54
N ILE A 24 -12.02 4.05 4.57
CA ILE A 24 -11.64 3.33 5.81
C ILE A 24 -10.98 4.30 6.79
N SER A 25 -10.12 5.20 6.31
CA SER A 25 -9.48 6.22 7.16
C SER A 25 -10.53 7.12 7.80
N ASP A 26 -11.50 7.60 7.01
CA ASP A 26 -12.59 8.44 7.50
C ASP A 26 -13.50 7.67 8.48
N LEU A 27 -13.88 6.43 8.14
CA LEU A 27 -14.77 5.62 8.96
C LEU A 27 -14.17 5.27 10.33
N LEU A 28 -12.87 4.97 10.37
CA LEU A 28 -12.18 4.55 11.58
C LEU A 28 -11.47 5.70 12.30
N SER A 29 -11.46 6.90 11.74
CA SER A 29 -10.72 8.07 12.25
C SER A 29 -9.23 7.76 12.53
N ILE A 30 -8.59 7.02 11.61
CA ILE A 30 -7.18 6.64 11.73
C ILE A 30 -6.30 7.42 10.74
N PRO A 31 -5.05 7.74 11.11
CA PRO A 31 -4.20 8.61 10.31
C PRO A 31 -3.77 7.96 8.99
N SER A 32 -3.67 6.63 8.94
CA SER A 32 -3.13 5.94 7.75
C SER A 32 -3.82 4.61 7.48
N VAL A 33 -4.18 4.41 6.21
CA VAL A 33 -4.64 3.16 5.61
C VAL A 33 -3.91 3.00 4.29
N MET A 34 -3.35 1.81 4.04
CA MET A 34 -2.50 1.57 2.88
C MET A 34 -2.81 0.23 2.20
N ILE A 35 -2.65 0.22 0.88
CA ILE A 35 -2.49 -0.99 0.07
C ILE A 35 -1.04 -0.98 -0.41
N ASN A 36 -0.29 -2.01 -0.06
CA ASN A 36 1.11 -2.13 -0.42
C ASN A 36 1.32 -3.09 -1.58
N ARG A 37 2.36 -2.84 -2.39
CA ARG A 37 2.87 -3.77 -3.38
C ARG A 37 4.20 -4.32 -2.88
N LEU A 38 4.26 -5.64 -2.74
CA LEU A 38 5.47 -6.34 -2.37
C LEU A 38 6.37 -6.49 -3.60
N ALA A 39 7.56 -5.91 -3.54
CA ALA A 39 8.57 -6.00 -4.59
C ALA A 39 9.94 -6.22 -3.93
N PRO A 40 10.25 -7.44 -3.46
CA PRO A 40 11.44 -7.69 -2.66
C PRO A 40 12.71 -7.16 -3.35
N PRO A 41 13.60 -6.47 -2.62
CA PRO A 41 13.65 -6.32 -1.15
C PRO A 41 12.79 -5.17 -0.60
N GLU A 42 11.93 -4.57 -1.40
CA GLU A 42 11.19 -3.36 -1.09
C GLU A 42 9.69 -3.63 -0.90
N LEU A 43 9.06 -2.74 -0.14
CA LEU A 43 7.62 -2.61 0.00
C LEU A 43 7.23 -1.22 -0.50
N GLU A 44 6.44 -1.18 -1.56
CA GLU A 44 5.87 0.05 -2.10
C GLU A 44 4.52 0.33 -1.45
N VAL A 45 4.30 1.55 -0.95
CA VAL A 45 2.98 2.07 -0.62
C VAL A 45 2.24 2.36 -1.93
N PHE A 46 1.54 1.37 -2.45
CA PHE A 46 0.88 1.50 -3.74
C PHE A 46 -0.30 2.47 -3.67
N ARG A 47 -1.17 2.35 -2.67
CA ARG A 47 -2.23 3.33 -2.41
C ARG A 47 -2.30 3.66 -0.93
N SER A 48 -2.61 4.90 -0.61
CA SER A 48 -2.84 5.34 0.75
C SER A 48 -3.94 6.41 0.82
N ASN A 49 -4.60 6.50 1.97
CA ASN A 49 -5.64 7.49 2.21
C ASN A 49 -5.08 8.91 2.03
N ARG A 50 -5.86 9.78 1.41
CA ARG A 50 -5.53 11.19 1.22
C ARG A 50 -5.91 11.97 2.47
N GLY A 51 -4.98 12.12 3.39
CA GLY A 51 -5.12 12.95 4.58
C GLY A 51 -3.82 13.66 4.89
N HIS A 52 -3.91 14.85 5.46
CA HIS A 52 -2.72 15.62 5.87
C HIS A 52 -1.89 14.87 6.91
N ASP A 53 -2.54 14.06 7.74
CA ASP A 53 -1.91 13.34 8.85
C ASP A 53 -1.43 11.94 8.46
N ASN A 54 -1.51 11.57 7.19
CA ASN A 54 -0.97 10.30 6.70
C ASN A 54 0.54 10.42 6.48
N PRO A 55 1.39 9.75 7.28
CA PRO A 55 2.84 9.84 7.14
C PRO A 55 3.38 9.00 5.96
N PHE A 56 2.53 8.24 5.27
CA PHE A 56 2.92 7.31 4.21
C PHE A 56 2.23 7.64 2.88
N PRO A 57 2.78 8.61 2.11
CA PRO A 57 2.23 8.95 0.80
C PRO A 57 2.41 7.79 -0.19
N SER A 58 1.48 7.66 -1.13
CA SER A 58 1.60 6.67 -2.21
C SER A 58 2.88 6.90 -3.03
N GLY A 59 3.57 5.82 -3.39
CA GLY A 59 4.90 5.85 -4.01
C GLY A 59 6.06 5.86 -3.02
N THR A 60 5.80 5.80 -1.71
CA THR A 60 6.85 5.58 -0.70
C THR A 60 7.37 4.15 -0.79
N PHE A 61 8.68 3.97 -0.75
CA PHE A 61 9.33 2.67 -0.68
C PHE A 61 9.97 2.49 0.68
N THR A 62 9.90 1.28 1.23
CA THR A 62 10.56 0.91 2.49
C THR A 62 11.22 -0.44 2.33
N HIS A 63 12.36 -0.65 3.00
CA HIS A 63 12.99 -1.96 3.01
C HIS A 63 12.13 -2.96 3.78
N LEU A 64 11.85 -4.11 3.16
CA LEU A 64 11.10 -5.16 3.82
C LEU A 64 12.01 -5.90 4.80
N CYS A 65 11.90 -5.56 6.08
CA CYS A 65 12.46 -6.38 7.15
C CYS A 65 11.58 -7.62 7.31
N ILE A 66 11.94 -8.73 6.67
CA ILE A 66 11.33 -10.02 6.99
C ILE A 66 11.86 -10.40 8.37
N VAL A 67 11.02 -10.28 9.40
CA VAL A 67 11.31 -10.90 10.69
C VAL A 67 11.37 -12.41 10.41
N GLN A 68 12.57 -13.00 10.46
CA GLN A 68 12.68 -14.44 10.61
C GLN A 68 12.10 -14.72 11.99
N GLU A 69 10.92 -15.32 12.06
CA GLU A 69 10.50 -15.94 13.31
C GLU A 69 11.53 -17.04 13.59
N ASP A 70 12.17 -16.97 14.77
CA ASP A 70 13.06 -18.02 15.25
C ASP A 70 12.27 -19.35 15.27
N PRO A 71 12.88 -20.46 14.82
CA PRO A 71 12.20 -21.74 14.62
C PRO A 71 11.61 -22.36 15.90
#